data_AF-A0A432EJ29-F1
#
_entry.id   AF-A0A432EJ29-F1
#
_cell.length_a   1.000
_cell.length_b   1.000
_cell.length_c   1.000
_cell.angle_alpha   90.00
_cell.angle_beta   90.00
_cell.angle_gamma   90.00
#
_symmetry.space_group_name_H-M   'P 1'
#
loop_
_entity.id
_entity.type
_entity.pdbx_description
1 polymer ?
#
loop_
_entity_poly.entity_id
_entity_poly.type
_entity_poly.pdbx_seq_one_letter_code
_entity_poly.pdbx_strand_id
1 'polypeptide(L)'
;MEIARIRLLEAVGLPLAELKRRGFAPVLRSTSIDYKKPLQLGDSVETELWISSLSRIAATMQIRFYRDGRELVASGFQKGLFVSLKTERPYRLSPQEYALFESYLRETADSDREAQATV
;
A
#
# COMPACT_ATOMS: atom_id res chain seq x y z
N MET A 1 -6.81 4.09 -4.41
CA MET A 1 -5.53 3.72 -3.75
C MET A 1 -5.58 3.96 -2.25
N GLU A 2 -5.92 5.17 -1.76
CA GLU A 2 -6.01 5.47 -0.32
C GLU A 2 -6.92 4.49 0.45
N ILE A 3 -8.13 4.23 -0.06
CA ILE A 3 -9.08 3.27 0.54
C ILE A 3 -8.45 1.88 0.68
N ALA A 4 -7.74 1.39 -0.33
CA ALA A 4 -7.09 0.08 -0.29
C ALA A 4 -6.02 0.01 0.82
N ARG A 5 -5.23 1.08 1.01
CA ARG A 5 -4.26 1.15 2.11
C ARG A 5 -4.97 1.16 3.48
N ILE A 6 -6.06 1.91 3.63
CA ILE A 6 -6.84 1.93 4.88
C ILE A 6 -7.38 0.52 5.18
N ARG A 7 -7.93 -0.18 4.16
CA ARG A 7 -8.40 -1.55 4.30
C ARG A 7 -7.29 -2.53 4.68
N LEU A 8 -6.09 -2.38 4.12
CA LEU A 8 -4.92 -3.16 4.56
C LEU A 8 -4.63 -2.95 6.05
N LEU A 9 -4.59 -1.69 6.49
CA LEU A 9 -4.32 -1.34 7.89
C LEU A 9 -5.39 -1.90 8.85
N GLU A 10 -6.66 -1.87 8.45
CA GLU A 10 -7.74 -2.53 9.19
C GLU A 10 -7.52 -4.05 9.26
N ALA A 11 -7.18 -4.69 8.14
CA ALA A 11 -7.04 -6.14 8.06
C ALA A 11 -5.85 -6.69 8.87
N VAL A 12 -4.75 -5.93 8.99
CA VAL A 12 -3.60 -6.29 9.84
C VAL A 12 -3.81 -5.93 11.32
N GLY A 13 -4.98 -5.40 11.71
CA GLY A 13 -5.28 -5.03 13.09
C GLY A 13 -4.62 -3.73 13.56
N LEU A 14 -4.21 -2.85 12.64
CA LEU A 14 -3.63 -1.53 12.91
C LEU A 14 -4.44 -0.41 12.24
N PRO A 15 -5.74 -0.24 12.56
CA PRO A 15 -6.53 0.85 11.98
C PRO A 15 -5.93 2.22 12.34
N LEU A 16 -6.18 3.24 11.52
CA LEU A 16 -5.58 4.58 11.69
C LEU A 16 -5.78 5.17 13.10
N ALA A 17 -6.94 4.93 13.72
CA ALA A 17 -7.21 5.38 15.08
C ALA A 17 -6.29 4.72 16.13
N GLU A 18 -5.97 3.43 15.97
CA GLU A 18 -5.04 2.71 16.83
C GLU A 18 -3.62 3.24 16.65
N LEU A 19 -3.17 3.42 15.42
CA LEU A 19 -1.86 3.97 15.10
C LEU A 19 -1.68 5.36 15.74
N LYS A 20 -2.68 6.23 15.55
CA LYS A 20 -2.69 7.57 16.17
C LYS A 20 -2.62 7.49 17.70
N ARG A 21 -3.38 6.58 18.33
CA ARG A 21 -3.32 6.33 19.77
C ARG A 21 -1.95 5.84 20.25
N ARG A 22 -1.26 5.05 19.44
CA ARG A 22 0.12 4.57 19.70
C ARG A 22 1.19 5.63 19.43
N GLY A 23 0.82 6.79 18.88
CA GLY A 23 1.72 7.93 18.68
C GLY A 23 2.54 7.90 17.39
N PHE A 24 2.13 7.13 16.39
CA PHE A 24 2.75 7.14 15.06
C PHE A 24 1.69 6.99 13.95
N ALA A 25 2.03 7.38 12.72
CA ALA A 25 1.13 7.29 11.58
C ALA A 25 1.87 6.92 10.30
N PRO A 26 1.20 6.26 9.34
CA PRO A 26 1.75 6.01 8.02
C PRO A 26 1.64 7.28 7.17
N VAL A 27 2.73 7.62 6.49
CA VAL A 27 2.81 8.76 5.57
C VAL A 27 3.28 8.26 4.21
N LEU A 28 2.67 8.77 3.14
CA LEU A 28 3.09 8.48 1.77
C LEU A 28 4.30 9.32 1.38
N ARG A 29 5.32 8.67 0.83
CA ARG A 29 6.47 9.31 0.19
C ARG A 29 6.26 9.48 -1.31
N SER A 30 5.66 8.49 -1.98
CA SER A 30 5.37 8.56 -3.41
C SER A 30 4.18 7.68 -3.77
N THR A 31 3.42 8.09 -4.78
CA THR A 31 2.37 7.29 -5.42
C THR A 31 2.58 7.35 -6.93
N SER A 32 2.52 6.19 -7.59
CA SER A 32 2.48 6.11 -9.06
C SER A 32 1.28 5.28 -9.50
N ILE A 33 0.71 5.62 -10.65
CA ILE A 33 -0.37 4.87 -11.27
C ILE A 33 -0.25 4.95 -12.79
N ASP A 34 -0.37 3.78 -13.42
CA ASP A 34 -0.44 3.58 -14.84
C ASP A 34 -1.87 3.17 -15.22
N TYR A 35 -2.55 4.05 -15.95
CA TYR A 35 -3.86 3.75 -16.52
C TYR A 35 -3.68 3.05 -17.87
N LYS A 36 -4.06 1.78 -17.92
CA LYS A 36 -3.97 0.94 -19.14
C LYS A 36 -5.23 1.07 -20.00
N LYS A 37 -6.38 1.29 -19.35
CA LYS A 37 -7.69 1.45 -19.98
C LYS A 37 -8.53 2.49 -19.21
N PRO A 38 -9.39 3.27 -19.90
CA PRO A 38 -10.20 4.29 -19.26
C PRO A 38 -11.28 3.67 -18.36
N LEU A 39 -11.42 4.14 -17.13
CA LEU A 39 -12.54 3.82 -16.25
C LEU A 39 -13.66 4.86 -16.43
N GLN A 40 -14.91 4.40 -16.48
CA GLN A 40 -16.12 5.20 -16.62
C GLN A 40 -16.89 5.27 -15.31
N LEU A 41 -17.69 6.32 -15.13
CA LEU A 41 -18.59 6.41 -13.98
C LEU A 41 -19.61 5.27 -14.03
N GLY A 42 -19.77 4.57 -12.91
CA GLY A 42 -20.63 3.39 -12.79
C GLY A 42 -19.90 2.06 -12.97
N ASP A 43 -18.64 2.05 -13.41
CA ASP A 43 -17.83 0.83 -13.44
C ASP A 43 -17.66 0.25 -12.03
N SER A 44 -17.82 -1.07 -11.93
CA SER A 44 -17.41 -1.82 -10.74
C SER A 44 -15.91 -2.12 -10.84
N VAL A 45 -15.16 -1.64 -9.85
CA VAL A 45 -13.70 -1.80 -9.80
C VAL A 45 -13.30 -2.58 -8.56
N GLU A 46 -12.67 -3.72 -8.79
CA GLU A 46 -12.03 -4.52 -7.75
C GLU A 46 -10.56 -4.12 -7.61
N THR A 47 -10.06 -4.10 -6.39
CA THR A 47 -8.68 -3.69 -6.10
C THR A 47 -7.93 -4.81 -5.40
N GLU A 48 -6.79 -5.21 -5.95
CA GLU A 48 -5.82 -6.08 -5.29
C GLU A 48 -4.70 -5.21 -4.72
N LEU A 49 -4.29 -5.44 -3.47
CA LEU A 49 -3.17 -4.77 -2.83
C LEU A 49 -2.31 -5.79 -2.09
N TRP A 50 -1.00 -5.73 -2.32
CA TRP A 50 -0.01 -6.51 -1.56
C TRP A 50 1.21 -5.66 -1.24
N ILE A 51 2.03 -6.13 -0.29
CA ILE A 51 3.27 -5.47 0.10
C ILE A 51 4.41 -6.15 -0.66
N SER A 52 5.07 -5.42 -1.56
CA SER A 52 6.20 -5.92 -2.35
C SER A 52 7.54 -5.81 -1.65
N SER A 53 7.64 -4.89 -0.71
CA SER A 53 8.84 -4.68 0.09
C SER A 53 8.42 -4.12 1.44
N LEU A 54 8.87 -4.75 2.52
CA LEU A 54 8.63 -4.30 3.87
C LEU A 54 9.96 -4.23 4.62
N SER A 55 10.14 -3.15 5.35
CA SER A 55 11.16 -3.00 6.36
C SER A 55 10.49 -2.55 7.65
N ARG A 56 11.26 -2.43 8.74
CA ARG A 56 10.74 -1.89 9.99
C ARG A 56 10.42 -0.38 9.94
N ILE A 57 10.70 0.33 8.84
CA ILE A 57 10.48 1.79 8.74
C ILE A 57 9.56 2.15 7.58
N ALA A 58 9.71 1.44 6.46
CA ALA A 58 9.05 1.74 5.21
C ALA A 58 8.43 0.50 4.57
N ALA A 59 7.39 0.72 3.79
CA ALA A 59 6.69 -0.30 3.01
C ALA A 59 6.47 0.20 1.58
N THR A 60 6.57 -0.71 0.61
CA THR A 60 6.11 -0.51 -0.76
C THR A 60 4.91 -1.40 -1.00
N MET A 61 3.77 -0.81 -1.32
CA MET A 61 2.52 -1.49 -1.62
C MET A 61 2.27 -1.41 -3.12
N GLN A 62 2.02 -2.56 -3.74
CA GLN A 62 1.58 -2.65 -5.12
C GLN A 62 0.06 -2.74 -5.15
N ILE A 63 -0.55 -2.14 -6.16
CA ILE A 63 -1.99 -2.04 -6.31
C ILE A 63 -2.37 -2.34 -7.76
N ARG A 64 -3.34 -3.23 -7.96
CA ARG A 64 -3.95 -3.50 -9.26
C ARG A 64 -5.45 -3.24 -9.20
N PHE A 65 -5.97 -2.73 -10.31
CA PHE A 65 -7.38 -2.40 -10.49
C PHE A 65 -7.97 -3.24 -11.60
N TYR A 66 -9.05 -3.94 -11.30
CA TYR A 66 -9.77 -4.82 -12.22
C TYR A 66 -11.18 -4.31 -12.44
N ARG A 67 -11.58 -4.13 -13.71
CA ARG A 67 -12.99 -3.92 -14.07
C ARG A 67 -13.70 -5.27 -14.10
N ASP A 68 -14.88 -5.34 -13.48
CA ASP A 68 -15.74 -6.53 -13.42
C ASP A 68 -15.00 -7.81 -12.96
N GLY A 69 -13.98 -7.63 -12.10
CA GLY A 69 -13.16 -8.69 -11.53
C GLY A 69 -12.20 -9.41 -12.50
N ARG A 70 -12.08 -8.95 -13.75
CA ARG A 70 -11.35 -9.71 -14.80
C ARG A 70 -10.32 -8.88 -15.56
N GLU A 71 -10.65 -7.64 -15.89
CA GLU A 71 -9.83 -6.84 -16.79
C GLU A 71 -8.93 -5.88 -16.01
N LEU A 72 -7.60 -6.07 -16.09
CA LEU A 72 -6.64 -5.12 -15.51
C LEU A 72 -6.71 -3.78 -16.26
N VAL A 73 -7.23 -2.75 -15.60
CA VAL A 73 -7.42 -1.41 -16.19
C VAL A 73 -6.42 -0.39 -15.69
N ALA A 74 -5.85 -0.60 -14.50
CA ALA A 74 -4.79 0.22 -13.96
C ALA A 74 -3.90 -0.58 -13.00
N SER A 75 -2.65 -0.16 -12.87
CA SER A 75 -1.69 -0.67 -11.90
C SER A 75 -0.94 0.49 -11.28
N GLY A 76 -0.44 0.33 -10.06
CA GLY A 76 0.32 1.38 -9.43
C GLY A 76 0.98 0.91 -8.15
N PHE A 77 1.72 1.81 -7.52
CA PHE A 77 2.35 1.54 -6.23
C PHE A 77 2.31 2.74 -5.31
N GLN A 78 2.45 2.48 -4.03
CA GLN A 78 2.65 3.46 -2.98
C GLN A 78 3.88 3.12 -2.17
N LYS A 79 4.78 4.08 -2.00
CA LYS A 79 5.90 3.99 -1.04
C LYS A 79 5.52 4.80 0.17
N GLY A 80 5.47 4.16 1.32
CA GLY A 80 5.13 4.78 2.60
C GLY A 80 6.18 4.54 3.66
N LEU A 81 6.18 5.38 4.69
CA LEU A 81 6.95 5.19 5.90
C LEU A 81 6.08 5.48 7.12
N PHE A 82 6.46 4.93 8.26
CA PHE A 82 5.85 5.29 9.54
C PHE A 82 6.58 6.50 10.12
N VAL A 83 5.84 7.43 10.70
CA VAL A 83 6.37 8.66 11.31
C VAL A 83 5.81 8.80 12.71
N SER A 84 6.67 9.14 13.67
CA SER A 84 6.21 9.45 15.03
C SER A 84 5.47 10.79 15.01
N LEU A 85 4.27 10.81 15.60
CA LEU A 85 3.48 12.03 15.72
C LEU A 85 4.05 13.02 16.75
N LYS A 86 4.96 12.56 17.63
CA LYS A 86 5.61 13.39 18.63
C LYS A 86 6.87 14.08 18.09
N THR A 87 7.69 13.35 17.33
CA THR A 87 9.00 13.83 16.89
C THR A 87 9.07 14.18 15.41
N GLU A 88 8.03 13.84 14.64
CA GLU A 88 7.95 14.00 13.18
C GLU A 88 9.09 13.28 12.42
N ARG A 89 9.75 12.32 13.09
CA ARG A 89 10.83 11.50 12.54
C ARG A 89 10.33 10.11 12.18
N PRO A 90 11.04 9.37 11.30
CA PRO A 90 10.70 7.99 10.99
C PRO A 90 10.53 7.14 12.25
N TYR A 91 9.38 6.47 12.33
CA TYR A 91 9.07 5.50 13.38
C TYR A 91 9.50 4.11 12.92
N ARG A 92 10.21 3.40 13.81
CA ARG A 92 10.63 2.02 13.56
C ARG A 92 9.64 1.07 14.23
N LEU A 93 8.90 0.31 13.44
CA LEU A 93 8.02 -0.77 13.90
C LEU A 93 8.78 -1.72 14.83
N SER A 94 8.12 -2.15 15.90
CA SER A 94 8.55 -3.28 16.71
C SER A 94 8.49 -4.59 15.92
N PRO A 95 9.18 -5.66 16.35
CA PRO A 95 9.06 -6.98 15.71
C PRO A 95 7.62 -7.50 15.67
N GLN A 96 6.83 -7.23 16.71
CA GLN A 96 5.42 -7.64 16.78
C GLN A 96 4.56 -6.89 15.77
N GLU A 97 4.75 -5.58 15.62
CA GLU A 97 4.02 -4.80 14.62
C GLU A 97 4.43 -5.15 13.19
N TYR A 98 5.72 -5.45 12.97
CA TYR A 98 6.23 -5.91 11.68
C TYR A 98 5.55 -7.22 11.26
N ALA A 99 5.44 -8.18 12.19
CA ALA A 99 4.86 -9.50 11.94
C ALA A 99 3.40 -9.44 11.46
N LEU A 100 2.64 -8.40 11.84
CA LEU A 100 1.24 -8.22 11.40
C LEU A 100 1.10 -8.06 9.89
N PHE A 101 2.15 -7.60 9.20
CA PHE A 101 2.14 -7.37 7.75
C PHE A 101 2.65 -8.57 6.95
N GLU A 102 3.22 -9.59 7.60
CA GLU A 102 3.90 -10.69 6.92
C GLU A 102 2.96 -11.51 6.02
N SER A 103 1.70 -11.68 6.41
CA SER A 103 0.69 -12.38 5.60
C SER A 103 0.34 -11.66 4.29
N TYR A 104 0.70 -10.38 4.17
CA TYR A 104 0.45 -9.54 2.98
C TYR A 104 1.72 -9.31 2.16
N LEU A 105 2.86 -9.87 2.58
CA LEU A 105 4.08 -9.86 1.79
C LEU A 105 3.95 -10.81 0.61
N ARG A 106 4.19 -10.28 -0.59
CA ARG A 106 4.21 -11.07 -1.83
C ARG A 106 5.34 -10.59 -2.72
N GLU A 107 6.09 -11.55 -3.25
CA GLU A 107 7.11 -11.26 -4.24
C GLU A 107 6.45 -10.71 -5.52
N THR A 108 7.02 -9.63 -6.02
CA THR A 108 6.50 -8.92 -7.18
C THR A 108 7.16 -9.48 -8.43
N ALA A 109 6.36 -9.86 -9.43
CA ALA A 109 6.87 -10.40 -10.69
C ALA A 109 7.65 -9.31 -11.45
N ASP A 110 8.61 -9.71 -12.30
CA ASP A 110 9.45 -8.76 -13.04
C ASP A 110 8.66 -7.78 -13.92
N SER A 111 7.50 -8.20 -14.43
CA SER A 111 6.59 -7.33 -15.21
C SER A 111 6.06 -6.12 -14.44
N ASP A 112 6.00 -6.21 -13.10
CA ASP A 112 5.60 -5.11 -12.23
C ASP A 112 6.80 -4.23 -11.83
N ARG A 113 8.04 -4.72 -11.99
CA ARG A 113 9.28 -3.95 -11.73
C ARG A 113 9.65 -3.03 -12.89
N GLU A 114 9.44 -3.47 -14.13
CA GLU A 114 9.70 -2.66 -15.33
C GLU A 114 8.84 -1.38 -15.35
N ALA A 115 7.56 -1.48 -14.95
CA ALA A 115 6.67 -0.33 -14.79
C ALA A 115 7.15 0.69 -13.73
N GLN A 116 8.05 0.30 -12.81
CA GLN A 116 8.60 1.17 -11.77
C GLN A 116 9.92 1.86 -12.18
N ALA A 117 10.55 1.42 -13.27
CA ALA A 117 11.87 1.91 -13.71
C ALA A 117 11.78 2.96 -14.83
N THR A 118 10.60 3.23 -15.38
CA THR A 118 10.39 4.16 -16.51
C THR A 118 10.00 5.59 -16.08
N VAL A 119 10.18 5.98 -14.81
CA VAL A 119 9.91 7.35 -14.32
C VAL A 119 11.19 8.05 -13.92
#